data_AF-A0A6P0N4L8-F1
#
_entry.id   AF-A0A6P0N4L8-F1
#
_cell.length_a   1.000
_cell.length_b   1.000
_cell.length_c   1.000
_cell.angle_alpha   90.00
_cell.angle_beta   90.00
_cell.angle_gamma   90.00
#
_symmetry.space_group_name_H-M   'P 1'
#
loop_
_entity.id
_entity.type
_entity.pdbx_description
1 polymer ?
#
loop_
_entity_poly.entity_id
_entity_poly.type
_entity_poly.pdbx_seq_one_letter_code
_entity_poly.pdbx_strand_id
1 'polypeptide(L)'
;LFPCTSLFRSKTNQLPVLALNTPTEVTRKVARRGLESLTSAEQKHIPPLSEIRTDNVDYRNLIQGFYQQHHHAGHSNSLNFDNFFTAQVLWDETMAEKIALFAQANPDYQVVVIAGQGHIIYDYGIPSRVARRFNHQLEQISVLLGAQPEKLAGENAIADYLWEHPF
;
A
#
# COMPACT_ATOMS: atom_id res chain seq x y z
N LEU A 1 -3.50 7.86 -11.10
CA LEU A 1 -4.35 6.76 -10.61
C LEU A 1 -3.69 5.47 -11.07
N PHE A 2 -2.89 4.82 -10.23
CA PHE A 2 -2.39 3.47 -10.50
C PHE A 2 -3.36 2.50 -9.82
N PRO A 3 -4.38 1.98 -10.52
CA PRO A 3 -5.14 0.87 -9.98
C PRO A 3 -4.18 -0.33 -9.87
N CYS A 4 -4.04 -0.89 -8.67
CA CYS A 4 -3.49 -2.23 -8.52
C CYS A 4 -4.51 -3.20 -9.12
N THR A 5 -4.45 -3.42 -10.43
CA THR A 5 -5.20 -4.46 -11.10
C THR A 5 -4.54 -5.80 -10.80
N SER A 6 -5.29 -6.64 -10.10
CA SER A 6 -5.03 -8.07 -9.93
C SER A 6 -4.72 -8.73 -11.27
N LEU A 7 -3.63 -9.50 -11.32
CA LEU A 7 -3.08 -10.05 -12.55
C LEU A 7 -4.06 -10.95 -13.30
N PHE A 8 -4.26 -10.62 -14.57
CA PHE A 8 -5.05 -11.36 -15.56
C PHE A 8 -4.53 -12.80 -15.83
N ARG A 9 -3.36 -13.19 -15.28
CA ARG A 9 -2.67 -14.45 -15.56
C ARG A 9 -2.86 -15.55 -14.51
N SER A 10 -3.65 -15.31 -13.45
CA SER A 10 -3.97 -16.36 -12.46
C SER A 10 -4.97 -17.41 -12.98
N LYS A 11 -5.77 -17.06 -14.01
CA LYS A 11 -6.84 -17.94 -14.52
C LYS A 11 -6.32 -19.22 -15.17
N THR A 12 -5.11 -19.23 -15.73
CA THR A 12 -4.57 -20.40 -16.43
C THR A 12 -4.00 -21.46 -15.48
N ASN A 13 -3.58 -21.06 -14.28
CA ASN A 13 -2.94 -21.95 -13.29
C ASN A 13 -3.81 -22.21 -12.04
N GLN A 14 -5.08 -21.78 -12.02
CA GLN A 14 -6.00 -21.90 -10.88
C GLN A 14 -5.44 -21.36 -9.55
N LEU A 15 -4.57 -20.35 -9.61
CA LEU A 15 -4.03 -19.73 -8.40
C LEU A 15 -5.13 -18.91 -7.72
N PRO A 16 -5.39 -19.08 -6.41
CA PRO A 16 -6.34 -18.26 -5.67
C PRO A 16 -5.97 -16.78 -5.79
N VAL A 17 -6.95 -15.94 -6.14
CA VAL A 17 -6.78 -14.48 -6.22
C VAL A 17 -7.46 -13.84 -5.02
N LEU A 18 -6.68 -13.14 -4.20
CA LEU A 18 -7.19 -12.36 -3.09
C LEU A 18 -7.36 -10.89 -3.50
N ALA A 19 -8.57 -10.36 -3.35
CA ALA A 19 -8.81 -8.93 -3.50
C ALA A 19 -8.35 -8.20 -2.22
N LEU A 20 -7.26 -7.44 -2.33
CA LEU A 20 -6.67 -6.72 -1.20
C LEU A 20 -7.21 -5.29 -1.01
N ASN A 21 -7.77 -4.70 -2.08
CA ASN A 21 -8.16 -3.30 -2.07
C ASN A 21 -9.52 -3.06 -1.40
N THR A 22 -9.61 -1.96 -0.66
CA THR A 22 -10.87 -1.31 -0.28
C THR A 22 -11.63 -0.85 -1.54
N PRO A 23 -12.98 -0.79 -1.52
CA PRO A 23 -13.73 -0.14 -2.59
C PRO A 23 -13.22 1.26 -2.91
N THR A 24 -13.06 1.56 -4.21
CA THR A 24 -12.47 2.83 -4.70
C THR A 24 -13.27 4.05 -4.21
N GLU A 25 -14.56 3.88 -4.00
CA GLU A 25 -15.47 4.90 -3.48
C GLU A 25 -15.08 5.34 -2.07
N VAL A 26 -14.68 4.39 -1.21
CA VAL A 26 -14.28 4.63 0.18
C VAL A 26 -12.97 5.42 0.20
N THR A 27 -11.94 4.97 -0.50
CA THR A 27 -10.63 5.66 -0.54
C THR A 27 -10.75 7.05 -1.14
N ARG A 28 -11.55 7.21 -2.22
CA ARG A 28 -11.82 8.53 -2.82
C ARG A 28 -12.61 9.45 -1.88
N LYS A 29 -13.54 8.91 -1.10
CA LYS A 29 -14.29 9.68 -0.12
C LYS A 29 -13.38 10.20 0.99
N VAL A 30 -12.51 9.35 1.53
CA VAL A 30 -11.49 9.74 2.52
C VAL A 30 -10.55 10.80 1.95
N ALA A 31 -10.05 10.61 0.73
CA ALA A 31 -9.18 11.60 0.08
C ALA A 31 -9.84 12.98 -0.10
N ARG A 32 -11.17 13.04 -0.19
CA ARG A 32 -11.92 14.29 -0.38
C ARG A 32 -12.42 14.90 0.93
N ARG A 33 -12.85 14.08 1.88
CA ARG A 33 -13.66 14.49 3.03
C ARG A 33 -13.11 14.04 4.39
N GLY A 34 -11.95 13.39 4.43
CA GLY A 34 -11.38 12.87 5.67
C GLY A 34 -11.95 11.51 6.07
N LEU A 35 -11.25 10.87 7.03
CA LEU A 35 -11.56 9.52 7.51
C LEU A 35 -12.86 9.48 8.32
N GLU A 36 -13.14 10.55 9.05
CA GLU A 36 -14.35 10.80 9.84
C GLU A 36 -15.64 10.84 8.99
N SER A 37 -15.50 11.00 7.68
CA SER A 37 -16.66 11.02 6.77
C SER A 37 -17.27 9.63 6.50
N LEU A 38 -16.58 8.56 6.91
CA LEU A 38 -17.01 7.18 6.65
C LEU A 38 -18.18 6.78 7.53
N THR A 39 -19.23 6.27 6.89
CA THR A 39 -20.40 5.68 7.55
C THR A 39 -20.05 4.33 8.18
N SER A 40 -20.85 3.86 9.13
CA SER A 40 -20.67 2.54 9.75
C SER A 40 -20.75 1.38 8.74
N ALA A 41 -21.44 1.56 7.61
CA ALA A 41 -21.46 0.57 6.54
C ALA A 41 -20.13 0.53 5.77
N GLU A 42 -19.57 1.69 5.45
CA GLU A 42 -18.28 1.81 4.76
C GLU A 42 -17.12 1.34 5.64
N GLN A 43 -17.20 1.59 6.96
CA GLN A 43 -16.19 1.14 7.92
C GLN A 43 -16.02 -0.39 7.96
N LYS A 44 -17.01 -1.17 7.49
CA LYS A 44 -16.89 -2.65 7.39
C LYS A 44 -15.87 -3.10 6.34
N HIS A 45 -15.46 -2.21 5.43
CA HIS A 45 -14.53 -2.52 4.35
C HIS A 45 -13.08 -2.13 4.67
N ILE A 46 -12.84 -1.58 5.86
CA ILE A 46 -11.51 -1.13 6.29
C ILE A 46 -11.20 -1.73 7.67
N PRO A 47 -9.92 -1.73 8.08
CA PRO A 47 -9.56 -2.11 9.44
C PRO A 47 -10.18 -1.16 10.49
N PRO A 48 -10.21 -1.58 11.76
CA PRO A 48 -10.61 -0.70 12.86
C PRO A 48 -9.85 0.63 12.80
N LEU A 49 -10.55 1.74 13.04
CA LEU A 49 -9.94 3.08 12.95
C LEU A 49 -8.73 3.24 13.88
N SER A 50 -8.71 2.54 15.01
CA SER A 50 -7.59 2.50 15.95
C SER A 50 -6.30 1.91 15.36
N GLU A 51 -6.41 1.16 14.27
CA GLU A 51 -5.27 0.56 13.59
C GLU A 51 -4.74 1.42 12.44
N ILE A 52 -5.47 2.44 12.02
CA ILE A 52 -5.06 3.34 10.94
C ILE A 52 -3.99 4.30 11.46
N ARG A 53 -2.71 3.92 11.28
CA ARG A 53 -1.57 4.66 11.84
C ARG A 53 -0.89 5.57 10.81
N THR A 54 -0.90 6.87 11.09
CA THR A 54 -0.36 7.97 10.26
C THR A 54 0.90 8.62 10.86
N ASP A 55 1.54 7.96 11.82
CA ASP A 55 2.60 8.50 12.67
C ASP A 55 4.03 8.33 12.12
N ASN A 56 4.19 7.60 11.01
CA ASN A 56 5.48 7.51 10.33
C ASN A 56 5.77 8.83 9.57
N VAL A 57 6.64 9.66 10.15
CA VAL A 57 7.02 10.97 9.63
C VAL A 57 7.79 10.85 8.31
N ASP A 58 8.70 9.88 8.19
CA ASP A 58 9.47 9.68 6.96
C ASP A 58 8.57 9.25 5.80
N TYR A 59 7.61 8.36 6.07
CA TYR A 59 6.61 7.99 5.10
C TYR A 59 5.75 9.19 4.67
N ARG A 60 5.32 10.01 5.63
CA ARG A 60 4.56 11.23 5.33
C ARG A 60 5.34 12.18 4.43
N ASN A 61 6.63 12.40 4.72
CA ASN A 61 7.51 13.25 3.91
C ASN A 61 7.71 12.71 2.49
N LEU A 62 7.92 11.40 2.36
CA LEU A 62 8.03 10.72 1.07
C LEU A 62 6.76 10.89 0.22
N ILE A 63 5.59 10.64 0.80
CA ILE A 63 4.30 10.81 0.11
C ILE A 63 4.03 12.28 -0.21
N GLN A 64 4.50 13.22 0.62
CA GLN A 64 4.41 14.66 0.33
C GLN A 64 5.20 15.03 -0.93
N GLY A 65 6.40 14.48 -1.10
CA GLY A 65 7.20 14.67 -2.31
C GLY A 65 6.48 14.19 -3.57
N PHE A 66 5.91 12.98 -3.53
CA PHE A 66 5.12 12.45 -4.64
C PHE A 66 3.85 13.28 -4.91
N TYR A 67 3.15 13.69 -3.85
CA TYR A 67 1.94 14.52 -3.96
C TYR A 67 2.27 15.83 -4.67
N GLN A 68 3.36 16.51 -4.28
CA GLN A 68 3.79 17.76 -4.91
C GLN A 68 4.12 17.55 -6.40
N GLN A 69 4.90 16.52 -6.76
CA GLN A 69 5.23 16.22 -8.16
C GLN A 69 3.97 16.00 -9.01
N HIS A 70 2.98 15.25 -8.49
CA HIS A 70 1.72 15.00 -9.20
C HIS A 70 0.79 16.21 -9.26
N HIS A 71 0.81 17.08 -8.25
CA HIS A 71 0.02 18.31 -8.23
C HIS A 71 0.54 19.33 -9.25
N HIS A 72 1.86 19.44 -9.40
CA HIS A 72 2.50 20.27 -10.43
C HIS A 72 2.19 19.75 -11.85
N ALA A 73 1.94 18.45 -12.01
CA ALA A 73 1.51 17.84 -13.27
C ALA A 73 -0.01 17.95 -13.55
N GLY A 74 -0.80 18.62 -12.69
CA GLY A 74 -2.23 18.86 -12.92
C GLY A 74 -3.14 17.64 -12.72
N HIS A 75 -2.69 16.61 -12.02
CA HIS A 75 -3.41 15.32 -11.89
C HIS A 75 -4.05 15.06 -10.50
N SER A 76 -4.13 16.05 -9.62
CA SER A 76 -4.60 15.84 -8.24
C SER A 76 -6.12 15.97 -8.09
N ASN A 77 -6.72 14.98 -7.44
CA ASN A 77 -8.15 14.95 -7.08
C ASN A 77 -8.43 15.40 -5.63
N SER A 78 -7.40 15.76 -4.85
CA SER A 78 -7.54 16.32 -3.50
C SER A 78 -6.76 17.62 -3.36
N LEU A 79 -7.42 18.64 -2.81
CA LEU A 79 -6.80 19.94 -2.49
C LEU A 79 -6.07 19.92 -1.14
N ASN A 80 -6.27 18.86 -0.34
CA ASN A 80 -5.69 18.70 0.99
C ASN A 80 -4.75 17.49 1.02
N PHE A 81 -3.48 17.73 1.37
CA PHE A 81 -2.45 16.72 1.53
C PHE A 81 -2.73 15.74 2.67
N ASP A 82 -3.27 16.20 3.80
CA ASP A 82 -3.52 15.33 4.96
C ASP A 82 -4.56 14.25 4.64
N ASN A 83 -5.62 14.63 3.92
CA ASN A 83 -6.63 13.68 3.45
C ASN A 83 -6.05 12.72 2.39
N PHE A 84 -5.16 13.22 1.52
CA PHE A 84 -4.47 12.38 0.55
C PHE A 84 -3.60 11.33 1.23
N PHE A 85 -2.75 11.76 2.17
CA PHE A 85 -1.88 10.87 2.94
C PHE A 85 -2.69 9.86 3.74
N THR A 86 -3.75 10.30 4.42
CA THR A 86 -4.67 9.42 5.17
C THR A 86 -5.31 8.39 4.24
N ALA A 87 -5.67 8.76 3.01
CA ALA A 87 -6.20 7.81 2.03
C ALA A 87 -5.15 6.79 1.55
N GLN A 88 -3.88 7.17 1.40
CA GLN A 88 -2.79 6.24 1.10
C GLN A 88 -2.60 5.24 2.26
N VAL A 89 -2.52 5.74 3.49
CA VAL A 89 -2.40 4.93 4.71
C VAL A 89 -3.57 3.97 4.85
N LEU A 90 -4.81 4.43 4.64
CA LEU A 90 -5.99 3.58 4.70
C LEU A 90 -5.93 2.44 3.68
N TRP A 91 -5.39 2.72 2.50
CA TRP A 91 -5.20 1.72 1.46
C TRP A 91 -4.17 0.67 1.89
N ASP A 92 -3.02 1.10 2.39
CA ASP A 92 -1.97 0.21 2.91
C ASP A 92 -2.48 -0.67 4.04
N GLU A 93 -3.21 -0.08 4.98
CA GLU A 93 -3.76 -0.77 6.14
C GLU A 93 -4.78 -1.84 5.77
N THR A 94 -5.65 -1.53 4.81
CA THR A 94 -6.64 -2.50 4.33
C THR A 94 -5.95 -3.67 3.62
N MET A 95 -4.98 -3.38 2.75
CA MET A 95 -4.19 -4.44 2.09
C MET A 95 -3.47 -5.30 3.12
N ALA A 96 -2.82 -4.66 4.10
CA ALA A 96 -2.08 -5.35 5.15
C ALA A 96 -2.95 -6.23 6.04
N GLU A 97 -4.16 -5.78 6.41
CA GLU A 97 -5.11 -6.61 7.16
C GLU A 97 -5.50 -7.86 6.36
N LYS A 98 -5.84 -7.72 5.08
CA LYS A 98 -6.22 -8.86 4.24
C LYS A 98 -5.07 -9.85 4.04
N ILE A 99 -3.86 -9.35 3.82
CA ILE A 99 -2.65 -10.19 3.73
C ILE A 99 -2.46 -10.95 5.03
N ALA A 100 -2.48 -10.26 6.18
CA ALA A 100 -2.24 -10.87 7.47
C ALA A 100 -3.29 -11.94 7.81
N LEU A 101 -4.57 -11.64 7.63
CA LEU A 101 -5.66 -12.60 7.87
C LEU A 101 -5.51 -13.84 6.97
N PHE A 102 -5.19 -13.66 5.70
CA PHE A 102 -5.04 -14.78 4.77
C PHE A 102 -3.82 -15.64 5.12
N ALA A 103 -2.66 -15.04 5.34
CA ALA A 103 -1.43 -15.77 5.65
C ALA A 103 -1.50 -16.48 7.02
N GLN A 104 -2.17 -15.90 8.02
CA GLN A 104 -2.41 -16.58 9.30
C GLN A 104 -3.38 -17.76 9.17
N ALA A 105 -4.40 -17.64 8.32
CA ALA A 105 -5.35 -18.73 8.07
C ALA A 105 -4.78 -19.83 7.15
N ASN A 106 -3.73 -19.54 6.39
CA ASN A 106 -3.15 -20.43 5.38
C ASN A 106 -1.62 -20.46 5.49
N PRO A 107 -1.04 -21.03 6.56
CA PRO A 107 0.40 -20.99 6.82
C PRO A 107 1.26 -21.68 5.74
N ASP A 108 0.66 -22.62 4.98
CA ASP A 108 1.35 -23.33 3.90
C ASP A 108 1.34 -22.57 2.55
N TYR A 109 0.71 -21.38 2.51
CA TYR A 109 0.62 -20.58 1.30
C TYR A 109 1.65 -19.46 1.27
N GLN A 110 2.30 -19.30 0.12
CA GLN A 110 3.06 -18.10 -0.18
C GLN A 110 2.14 -17.02 -0.76
N VAL A 111 2.16 -15.83 -0.18
CA VAL A 111 1.41 -14.67 -0.66
C VAL A 111 2.32 -13.80 -1.52
N VAL A 112 1.93 -13.56 -2.77
CA VAL A 112 2.60 -12.62 -3.67
C VAL A 112 1.71 -11.40 -3.88
N VAL A 113 2.22 -10.23 -3.50
CA VAL A 113 1.50 -8.95 -3.60
C VAL A 113 2.13 -8.11 -4.70
N ILE A 114 1.29 -7.58 -5.59
CA ILE A 114 1.72 -6.66 -6.64
C ILE A 114 1.04 -5.32 -6.37
N ALA A 115 1.86 -4.33 -6.03
CA ALA A 115 1.42 -3.00 -5.63
C ALA A 115 2.31 -1.92 -6.25
N GLY A 116 1.80 -0.68 -6.27
CA GLY A 116 2.61 0.48 -6.67
C GLY A 116 3.77 0.71 -5.71
N GLN A 117 4.94 1.12 -6.23
CA GLN A 117 6.17 1.27 -5.45
C GLN A 117 6.00 2.09 -4.16
N GLY A 118 5.22 3.16 -4.19
CA GLY A 118 5.01 4.04 -3.03
C GLY A 118 4.41 3.34 -1.81
N HIS A 119 3.73 2.20 -2.01
CA HIS A 119 3.16 1.38 -0.95
C HIS A 119 4.13 0.33 -0.39
N ILE A 120 5.33 0.21 -0.96
CA ILE A 120 6.31 -0.84 -0.65
C ILE A 120 7.64 -0.26 -0.18
N ILE A 121 8.13 0.80 -0.83
CA ILE A 121 9.49 1.31 -0.62
C ILE A 121 9.79 1.69 0.84
N TYR A 122 11.01 1.38 1.28
CA TYR A 122 11.50 1.56 2.65
C TYR A 122 10.66 0.85 3.73
N ASP A 123 9.85 -0.14 3.33
CA ASP A 123 8.88 -0.87 4.17
C ASP A 123 7.79 -0.02 4.83
N TYR A 124 7.70 1.28 4.51
CA TYR A 124 6.83 2.23 5.20
C TYR A 124 5.32 1.96 5.01
N GLY A 125 4.94 1.36 3.89
CA GLY A 125 3.54 1.08 3.54
C GLY A 125 3.08 -0.30 4.00
N ILE A 126 2.77 -1.17 3.04
CA ILE A 126 2.23 -2.52 3.27
C ILE A 126 3.18 -3.38 4.12
N PRO A 127 4.50 -3.49 3.85
CA PRO A 127 5.36 -4.46 4.54
C PRO A 127 5.39 -4.30 6.07
N SER A 128 5.62 -3.07 6.58
CA SER A 128 5.60 -2.82 8.04
C SER A 128 4.22 -3.02 8.67
N ARG A 129 3.14 -2.69 7.94
CA ARG A 129 1.76 -2.87 8.41
C ARG A 129 1.33 -4.33 8.41
N VAL A 130 1.88 -5.15 7.53
CA VAL A 130 1.76 -6.61 7.61
C VAL A 130 2.57 -7.11 8.79
N ALA A 131 3.86 -6.75 8.89
CA ALA A 131 4.75 -7.23 9.96
C ALA A 131 4.16 -7.04 11.36
N ARG A 132 3.60 -5.85 11.65
CA ARG A 132 3.02 -5.54 12.98
C ARG A 132 1.80 -6.40 13.34
N ARG A 133 1.20 -7.11 12.38
CA ARG A 133 0.02 -7.98 12.56
C ARG A 133 0.39 -9.42 12.89
N PHE A 134 1.69 -9.74 12.90
CA PHE A 134 2.20 -11.06 13.23
C PHE A 134 2.87 -11.04 14.60
N ASN A 135 2.55 -12.04 15.41
CA ASN A 135 3.17 -12.28 16.72
C ASN A 135 4.36 -13.26 16.62
N HIS A 136 4.65 -13.76 15.43
CA HIS A 136 5.76 -14.66 15.13
C HIS A 136 6.58 -14.11 13.95
N GLN A 137 7.74 -14.71 13.70
CA GLN A 137 8.59 -14.33 12.59
C GLN A 137 7.81 -14.54 11.27
N LEU A 138 7.73 -13.49 10.47
CA LEU A 138 7.20 -13.50 9.11
C LEU A 138 8.37 -13.18 8.18
N GLU A 139 8.64 -14.07 7.25
CA GLU A 139 9.59 -13.81 6.18
C GLU A 139 8.90 -12.99 5.08
N GLN A 140 9.40 -11.78 4.84
CA GLN A 140 8.91 -10.89 3.80
C GLN A 140 10.08 -10.47 2.92
N ILE A 141 9.82 -10.37 1.62
CA ILE A 141 10.80 -9.90 0.64
C ILE A 141 10.11 -8.88 -0.27
N SER A 142 10.70 -7.70 -0.37
CA SER A 142 10.31 -6.62 -1.25
C SER A 142 11.16 -6.62 -2.52
N VAL A 143 10.51 -6.54 -3.68
CA VAL A 143 11.19 -6.49 -4.98
C VAL A 143 10.66 -5.29 -5.76
N LEU A 144 11.55 -4.37 -6.14
CA LEU A 144 11.20 -3.23 -6.98
C LEU A 144 11.56 -3.50 -8.44
N LEU A 145 10.58 -3.29 -9.32
CA LEU A 145 10.75 -3.49 -10.75
C LEU A 145 11.08 -2.16 -11.44
N GLY A 146 12.21 -2.11 -12.15
CA GLY A 146 12.58 -0.95 -12.99
C GLY A 146 12.98 0.30 -12.19
N ALA A 147 13.48 0.14 -10.97
CA ALA A 147 13.95 1.26 -10.17
C ALA A 147 15.28 1.80 -10.73
N GLN A 148 15.42 3.13 -10.83
CA GLN A 148 16.67 3.77 -11.20
C GLN A 148 17.52 3.99 -9.94
N PRO A 149 18.69 3.34 -9.76
CA PRO A 149 19.48 3.37 -8.53
C PRO A 149 19.79 4.79 -8.03
N GLU A 150 20.02 5.71 -8.97
CA GLU A 150 20.38 7.11 -8.70
C GLU A 150 19.28 7.91 -8.00
N LYS A 151 18.01 7.50 -8.12
CA LYS A 151 16.86 8.15 -7.46
C LYS A 151 16.55 7.60 -6.07
N LEU A 152 17.32 6.60 -5.61
CA LEU A 152 17.03 5.82 -4.40
C LEU A 152 18.10 6.02 -3.32
N ALA A 153 18.98 7.02 -3.48
CA ALA A 153 20.03 7.32 -2.52
C ALA A 153 19.44 7.80 -1.18
N GLY A 154 19.54 6.95 -0.16
CA GLY A 154 19.19 7.20 1.24
C GLY A 154 19.98 6.24 2.15
N GLU A 155 19.97 6.50 3.46
CA GLU A 155 20.67 5.67 4.45
C GLU A 155 20.02 4.27 4.62
N ASN A 156 18.74 4.15 4.28
CA ASN A 156 17.97 2.91 4.37
C ASN A 156 17.84 2.24 2.99
N ALA A 157 17.91 0.90 2.97
CA ALA A 157 17.60 0.13 1.77
C ALA A 157 16.15 0.39 1.34
N ILE A 158 15.94 0.71 0.06
CA ILE A 158 14.61 1.00 -0.48
C ILE A 158 13.74 -0.25 -0.65
N ALA A 159 14.38 -1.41 -0.85
CA ALA A 159 13.79 -2.74 -0.90
C ALA A 159 14.90 -3.80 -0.76
N ASP A 160 14.52 -5.06 -0.58
CA ASP A 160 15.46 -6.20 -0.48
C ASP A 160 16.14 -6.50 -1.81
N TYR A 161 15.39 -6.39 -2.92
CA TYR A 161 15.90 -6.60 -4.26
C TYR A 161 15.43 -5.53 -5.23
N LEU A 162 16.35 -5.13 -6.13
CA LEU A 162 16.05 -4.32 -7.30
C LEU A 162 16.13 -5.21 -8.53
N TRP A 163 15.04 -5.29 -9.29
CA TRP A 163 15.02 -5.93 -10.59
C TRP A 163 15.27 -4.88 -11.67
N GLU A 164 16.48 -4.89 -12.22
CA GLU A 164 16.84 -4.10 -13.39
C GLU A 164 16.57 -4.91 -14.66
N HIS A 165 15.85 -4.32 -15.61
CA HIS A 165 15.76 -4.89 -16.95
C HIS A 165 16.72 -4.11 -17.86
N PRO A 166 17.72 -4.75 -18.49
CA PRO A 166 18.53 -4.11 -19.51
C PRO A 166 17.67 -3.90 -20.76
N PHE A 167 17.21 -2.68 -21.01
CA PHE A 167 16.73 -2.24 -22.33
C PHE A 167 17.02 -0.76 -22.52
#